data_AF-A0A7S0CJT8-F1
#
_entry.id   AF-A0A7S0CJT8-F1
#
_cell.length_a   1.000
_cell.length_b   1.000
_cell.length_c   1.000
_cell.angle_alpha   90.00
_cell.angle_beta   90.00
_cell.angle_gamma   90.00
#
_symmetry.space_group_name_H-M   'P 1'
#
loop_
_entity.id
_entity.type
_entity.pdbx_description
1 polymer ?
#
loop_
_entity_poly.entity_id
_entity_poly.type
_entity_poly.pdbx_seq_one_letter_code
_entity_poly.pdbx_strand_id
1 'polypeptide(L)'
;EYFTLEQRMEKYLNALTLSDEHQEMERRQEEDWENSNKDGNTAALRAILRHMPVEVKKMSEAELATTPTPNKGRISREMCKRFKRTNVLQTLRTDPSELERAHPSTLENMRVTGLTLTERRALHSYFAPMSVSWDKNKAEKMTERKWVWFR
;
A
#
# COMPACT_ATOMS: atom_id res chain seq x y z
N GLU A 1 21.01 -0.52 43.16
CA GLU A 1 19.80 -1.36 43.24
C GLU A 1 18.76 -1.03 42.15
N TYR A 2 18.45 0.24 41.89
CA TYR A 2 17.54 0.64 40.80
C TYR A 2 17.97 0.17 39.41
N PHE A 3 19.23 0.39 39.03
CA PHE A 3 19.77 -0.03 37.72
C PHE A 3 19.67 -1.56 37.47
N THR A 4 19.90 -2.36 38.51
CA THR A 4 19.78 -3.82 38.44
C THR A 4 18.32 -4.29 38.38
N LEU A 5 17.38 -3.51 38.93
CA LEU A 5 15.95 -3.78 38.83
C LEU A 5 15.44 -3.46 37.42
N GLU A 6 15.85 -2.33 36.84
CA GLU A 6 15.52 -1.94 35.47
C GLU A 6 16.00 -2.98 34.45
N GLN A 7 17.26 -3.43 34.53
CA GLN A 7 17.76 -4.50 33.64
C GLN A 7 16.98 -5.80 33.74
N ARG A 8 16.49 -6.15 34.94
CA ARG A 8 15.68 -7.36 35.12
C ARG A 8 14.28 -7.16 34.56
N MET A 9 13.67 -6.00 34.79
CA MET A 9 12.36 -5.66 34.24
C MET A 9 12.41 -5.64 32.70
N GLU A 10 13.45 -5.09 32.09
CA GLU A 10 13.64 -5.08 30.64
C GLU A 10 13.76 -6.51 30.08
N LYS A 11 14.50 -7.40 30.76
CA LYS A 11 14.58 -8.83 30.37
C LYS A 11 13.22 -9.53 30.44
N TYR A 12 12.43 -9.28 31.48
CA TYR A 12 11.11 -9.88 31.61
C TYR A 12 10.10 -9.31 30.61
N LEU A 13 10.15 -8.00 30.35
CA LEU A 13 9.33 -7.36 29.33
C LEU A 13 9.65 -7.91 27.94
N ASN A 14 10.93 -8.07 27.60
CA ASN A 14 11.34 -8.68 26.34
C ASN A 14 10.89 -10.15 26.25
N ALA A 15 11.04 -10.93 27.33
CA ALA A 15 10.55 -12.30 27.34
C ALA A 15 9.02 -12.39 27.18
N LEU A 16 8.28 -11.41 27.72
CA LEU A 16 6.83 -11.32 27.58
C LEU A 16 6.42 -10.96 26.15
N THR A 17 7.09 -10.00 25.50
CA THR A 17 6.79 -9.61 24.11
C THR A 17 7.18 -10.69 23.10
N LEU A 18 8.20 -11.50 23.41
CA LEU A 18 8.57 -12.67 22.62
C LEU A 18 7.68 -13.91 22.86
N SER A 19 6.75 -13.86 23.82
CA SER A 19 5.83 -14.97 24.09
C SER A 19 4.84 -15.17 22.92
N ASP A 20 4.57 -16.43 22.58
CA ASP A 20 3.63 -16.83 21.54
C ASP A 20 2.23 -16.22 21.77
N GLU A 21 1.79 -16.08 23.03
CA GLU A 21 0.51 -15.47 23.38
C GLU A 21 0.45 -13.98 23.02
N HIS A 22 1.57 -13.26 23.20
CA HIS A 22 1.65 -11.85 22.87
C HIS A 22 1.63 -11.62 21.36
N GLN A 23 2.39 -12.43 20.61
CA GLN A 23 2.40 -12.38 19.15
C GLN A 23 1.03 -12.71 18.54
N GLU A 24 0.31 -13.67 19.12
CA GLU A 24 -1.06 -14.00 18.72
C GLU A 24 -2.04 -12.84 18.99
N MET A 25 -1.91 -12.18 20.15
CA MET A 25 -2.72 -11.01 20.49
C MET A 25 -2.46 -9.84 19.53
N GLU A 26 -1.19 -9.57 19.22
CA GLU A 26 -0.82 -8.52 18.25
C GLU A 26 -1.39 -8.83 16.86
N ARG A 27 -1.28 -10.08 16.39
CA ARG A 27 -1.81 -10.48 15.09
C ARG A 27 -3.33 -10.30 15.03
N ARG A 28 -4.06 -10.68 16.08
CA ARG A 28 -5.52 -10.47 16.15
C ARG A 28 -5.87 -8.99 16.15
N GLN A 29 -5.14 -8.17 16.90
CA GLN A 29 -5.36 -6.73 16.93
C GLN A 29 -5.13 -6.09 15.55
N GLU A 30 -4.10 -6.53 14.84
CA GLU A 30 -3.83 -6.11 13.46
C GLU A 30 -4.93 -6.56 12.49
N GLU A 31 -5.37 -7.83 12.58
CA GLU A 31 -6.48 -8.36 11.77
C GLU A 31 -7.80 -7.61 12.03
N ASP A 32 -8.13 -7.33 13.29
CA ASP A 32 -9.32 -6.58 13.68
C ASP A 32 -9.26 -5.12 13.16
N TRP A 33 -8.08 -4.52 13.23
CA TRP A 33 -7.86 -3.18 12.69
C TRP A 33 -7.98 -3.14 11.16
N GLU A 34 -7.39 -4.12 10.47
CA GLU A 34 -7.50 -4.28 9.02
C GLU A 34 -8.96 -4.48 8.59
N ASN A 35 -9.67 -5.39 9.26
CA ASN A 35 -11.08 -5.66 8.98
C ASN A 35 -11.95 -4.43 9.19
N SER A 36 -11.71 -3.67 10.27
CA SER A 36 -12.44 -2.42 10.55
C SER A 36 -12.19 -1.34 9.50
N ASN A 37 -11.01 -1.30 8.89
CA ASN A 37 -10.65 -0.31 7.87
C ASN A 37 -10.89 -0.76 6.42
N LYS A 38 -11.13 -2.05 6.20
CA LYS A 38 -11.28 -2.67 4.87
C LYS A 38 -12.33 -1.98 4.00
N ASP A 39 -13.49 -1.66 4.56
CA ASP A 39 -14.56 -1.00 3.81
C ASP A 39 -14.19 0.42 3.40
N GLY A 40 -13.54 1.18 4.30
CA GLY A 40 -13.02 2.50 3.98
C GLY A 40 -11.92 2.46 2.92
N ASN A 41 -11.06 1.45 2.98
CA ASN A 41 -9.96 1.25 2.04
C ASN A 41 -10.47 0.90 0.63
N THR A 42 -11.43 -0.02 0.54
CA THR A 42 -12.06 -0.41 -0.73
C THR A 42 -12.93 0.71 -1.32
N ALA A 43 -13.61 1.49 -0.48
CA ALA A 43 -14.35 2.68 -0.93
C ALA A 43 -13.42 3.74 -1.52
N ALA A 44 -12.27 3.99 -0.86
CA ALA A 44 -11.24 4.90 -1.37
C ALA A 44 -10.68 4.44 -2.72
N LEU A 45 -10.39 3.13 -2.86
CA LEU A 45 -9.94 2.54 -4.12
C LEU A 45 -10.97 2.77 -5.24
N ARG A 46 -12.25 2.46 -4.99
CA ARG A 46 -13.34 2.67 -5.95
C ARG A 46 -13.49 4.14 -6.34
N ALA A 47 -13.35 5.06 -5.38
CA ALA A 47 -13.44 6.50 -5.64
C ALA A 47 -12.35 6.96 -6.61
N ILE A 48 -11.09 6.57 -6.39
CA ILE A 48 -9.99 6.93 -7.29
C ILE A 48 -10.17 6.31 -8.67
N LEU A 49 -10.53 5.03 -8.74
CA LEU A 49 -10.71 4.33 -10.01
C LEU A 49 -11.84 4.90 -10.87
N ARG A 50 -12.92 5.42 -10.27
CA ARG A 50 -14.01 6.09 -11.01
C ARG A 50 -13.52 7.31 -11.78
N HIS A 51 -12.52 8.02 -11.26
CA HIS A 51 -11.93 9.19 -11.89
C HIS A 51 -10.74 8.85 -12.78
N MET A 52 -10.23 7.63 -12.75
CA MET A 52 -9.02 7.24 -13.48
C MET A 52 -9.36 6.41 -14.72
N PRO A 53 -9.01 6.86 -15.94
CA PRO A 53 -9.14 6.08 -17.17
C PRO A 53 -8.27 4.81 -17.12
N VAL A 54 -8.63 3.79 -17.89
CA VAL A 54 -7.92 2.50 -17.90
C VAL A 54 -6.48 2.67 -18.41
N GLU A 55 -6.30 3.39 -19.52
CA GLU A 55 -4.97 3.59 -20.14
C GLU A 55 -4.23 4.83 -19.61
N VAL A 56 -4.40 5.16 -18.32
CA VAL A 56 -3.80 6.35 -17.69
C VAL A 56 -2.29 6.43 -17.88
N LYS A 57 -1.59 5.29 -17.98
CA LYS A 57 -0.13 5.23 -18.18
C LYS A 57 0.29 5.72 -19.57
N LYS A 58 -0.49 5.43 -20.62
CA LYS A 58 -0.16 5.73 -22.03
C LYS A 58 -0.54 7.15 -22.45
N MET A 59 -1.59 7.73 -21.85
CA MET A 59 -2.14 9.02 -22.26
C MET A 59 -1.24 10.20 -21.87
N SER A 60 -1.28 11.32 -22.57
CA SER A 60 -0.66 12.58 -22.09
C SER A 60 -1.56 13.31 -21.06
N GLU A 61 -1.04 14.34 -20.37
CA GLU A 61 -1.86 15.17 -19.46
C GLU A 61 -3.02 15.86 -20.20
N ALA A 62 -2.77 16.30 -21.45
CA ALA A 62 -3.77 16.95 -22.29
C ALA A 62 -4.85 15.97 -22.77
N GLU A 63 -4.45 14.74 -23.13
CA GLU A 63 -5.38 13.67 -23.47
C GLU A 63 -6.25 13.30 -22.27
N LEU A 64 -5.66 13.12 -21.09
CA LEU A 64 -6.41 12.79 -19.87
C LEU A 64 -7.50 13.81 -19.49
N ALA A 65 -7.29 15.09 -19.79
CA ALA A 65 -8.30 16.12 -19.55
C ALA A 65 -9.47 16.06 -20.55
N THR A 66 -9.23 15.50 -21.73
CA THR A 66 -10.20 15.47 -22.85
C THR A 66 -10.98 14.16 -22.87
N THR A 67 -10.32 13.05 -22.52
CA THR A 67 -10.90 11.71 -22.51
C THR A 67 -11.97 11.58 -21.39
N PRO A 68 -13.14 11.01 -21.69
CA PRO A 68 -14.14 10.74 -20.67
C PRO A 68 -13.65 9.66 -19.70
N THR A 69 -13.87 9.89 -18.40
CA THR A 69 -13.65 8.88 -17.36
C THR A 69 -14.68 7.75 -17.44
N PRO A 70 -14.47 6.63 -16.73
CA PRO A 70 -15.49 5.60 -16.55
C PRO A 70 -16.84 6.14 -16.05
N ASN A 71 -16.85 7.27 -15.35
CA ASN A 71 -18.07 7.96 -14.90
C ASN A 71 -18.68 8.91 -15.97
N LYS A 72 -18.22 8.85 -17.23
CA LYS A 72 -18.60 9.75 -18.34
C LYS A 72 -18.31 11.24 -18.11
N GLY A 73 -17.74 11.62 -16.97
CA GLY A 73 -17.32 12.98 -16.63
C GLY A 73 -15.89 13.27 -17.06
N ARG A 74 -15.53 14.56 -17.06
CA ARG A 74 -14.15 15.04 -17.26
C ARG A 74 -13.47 15.22 -15.91
N ILE A 75 -12.18 14.94 -15.88
CA ILE A 75 -11.32 15.11 -14.70
C ILE A 75 -10.87 16.58 -14.64
N SER A 76 -10.74 17.13 -13.43
CA SER A 76 -10.08 18.43 -13.27
C SER A 76 -8.60 18.35 -13.68
N ARG A 77 -8.07 19.47 -14.19
CA ARG A 77 -6.67 19.55 -14.63
C ARG A 77 -5.67 19.22 -13.52
N GLU A 78 -5.99 19.63 -12.29
CA GLU A 78 -5.18 19.34 -11.11
C GLU A 78 -5.07 17.84 -10.84
N MET A 79 -6.17 17.11 -11.01
CA MET A 79 -6.20 15.67 -10.80
C MET A 79 -5.51 14.91 -11.94
N CYS A 80 -5.62 15.37 -13.19
CA CYS A 80 -4.80 14.84 -14.30
C CYS A 80 -3.29 14.99 -14.01
N LYS A 81 -2.88 16.17 -13.57
CA LYS A 81 -1.51 16.47 -13.17
C LYS A 81 -1.05 15.61 -12.01
N ARG A 82 -1.94 15.32 -11.05
CA ARG A 82 -1.67 14.43 -9.91
C ARG A 82 -1.43 12.99 -10.37
N PHE A 83 -2.31 12.43 -11.20
CA PHE A 83 -2.13 11.08 -11.75
C PHE A 83 -0.84 10.95 -12.57
N LYS A 84 -0.41 12.01 -13.26
CA LYS A 84 0.84 11.99 -14.02
C LYS A 84 2.10 12.19 -13.20
N ARG A 85 2.08 13.06 -12.19
CA ARG A 85 3.25 13.28 -11.32
C ARG A 85 3.48 12.17 -10.30
N THR A 86 2.41 11.47 -9.93
CA THR A 86 2.42 10.43 -8.92
C THR A 86 2.30 9.07 -9.61
N ASN A 87 3.44 8.55 -10.06
CA ASN A 87 3.52 7.27 -10.79
C ASN A 87 2.95 6.08 -9.99
N VAL A 88 3.04 6.11 -8.65
CA VAL A 88 2.45 5.05 -7.81
C VAL A 88 0.93 4.96 -7.97
N LEU A 89 0.23 6.05 -8.29
CA LEU A 89 -1.23 5.99 -8.50
C LEU A 89 -1.59 5.32 -9.83
N GLN A 90 -0.69 5.32 -10.80
CA GLN A 90 -0.91 4.67 -12.10
C GLN A 90 -0.89 3.14 -11.96
N THR A 91 -0.27 2.60 -10.90
CA THR A 91 -0.23 1.15 -10.66
C THR A 91 -1.61 0.58 -10.34
N LEU A 92 -2.54 1.39 -9.83
CA LEU A 92 -3.94 1.01 -9.57
C LEU A 92 -4.68 0.53 -10.82
N ARG A 93 -4.18 0.88 -12.02
CA ARG A 93 -4.70 0.44 -13.33
C ARG A 93 -3.79 -0.53 -14.07
N THR A 94 -2.69 -0.92 -13.45
CA THR A 94 -1.79 -1.97 -13.98
C THR A 94 -2.34 -3.34 -13.59
N ASP A 95 -2.03 -4.39 -14.34
CA ASP A 95 -2.39 -5.75 -13.91
C ASP A 95 -1.54 -6.11 -12.67
N PRO A 96 -2.15 -6.60 -11.56
CA PRO A 96 -1.42 -7.11 -10.41
C PRO A 96 -0.32 -8.13 -10.79
N SER A 97 -0.57 -8.96 -11.79
CA SER A 97 0.37 -9.97 -12.28
C SER A 97 1.66 -9.36 -12.84
N GLU A 98 1.57 -8.19 -13.46
CA GLU A 98 2.74 -7.46 -13.97
C GLU A 98 3.56 -6.86 -12.82
N LEU A 99 2.89 -6.38 -11.77
CA LEU A 99 3.54 -5.82 -10.58
C LEU A 99 4.22 -6.90 -9.74
N GLU A 100 3.63 -8.09 -9.65
CA GLU A 100 4.26 -9.23 -8.97
C GLU A 100 5.57 -9.64 -9.67
N ARG A 101 5.62 -9.61 -11.01
CA ARG A 101 6.84 -9.91 -11.79
C ARG A 101 7.83 -8.75 -11.86
N ALA A 102 7.41 -7.53 -11.52
CA ALA A 102 8.28 -6.35 -11.59
C ALA A 102 9.47 -6.48 -10.64
N HIS A 103 10.59 -5.84 -10.99
CA HIS A 103 11.76 -5.79 -10.10
C HIS A 103 11.44 -4.91 -8.87
N PRO A 104 11.96 -5.21 -7.66
CA PRO A 104 11.69 -4.42 -6.45
C PRO A 104 12.02 -2.93 -6.60
N SER A 105 13.12 -2.62 -7.32
CA SER A 105 13.50 -1.24 -7.63
C SER A 105 12.44 -0.46 -8.40
N THR A 106 11.55 -1.12 -9.14
CA THR A 106 10.45 -0.44 -9.82
C THR A 106 9.47 0.16 -8.81
N LEU A 107 9.18 -0.55 -7.71
CA LEU A 107 8.28 -0.09 -6.64
C LEU A 107 8.97 0.94 -5.74
N GLU A 108 10.23 0.69 -5.35
CA GLU A 108 11.01 1.61 -4.50
C GLU A 108 11.24 2.97 -5.16
N ASN A 109 11.41 3.01 -6.48
CA ASN A 109 11.57 4.26 -7.23
C ASN A 109 10.24 5.00 -7.47
N MET A 110 9.10 4.45 -7.03
CA MET A 110 7.82 5.15 -7.16
C MET A 110 7.68 6.28 -6.14
N ARG A 111 7.08 7.38 -6.59
CA ARG A 111 6.86 8.56 -5.78
C ARG A 111 5.68 8.33 -4.84
N VAL A 112 6.00 8.15 -3.55
CA VAL A 112 5.02 8.04 -2.45
C VAL A 112 4.82 9.34 -1.67
N THR A 113 5.60 10.39 -1.97
CA THR A 113 5.51 11.69 -1.30
C THR A 113 4.29 12.50 -1.75
N GLY A 114 3.61 13.16 -0.81
CA GLY A 114 2.46 14.03 -1.11
C GLY A 114 1.13 13.30 -1.38
N LEU A 115 1.05 12.01 -1.01
CA LEU A 115 -0.18 11.24 -1.05
C LEU A 115 -1.14 11.65 0.08
N THR A 116 -2.40 11.85 -0.30
CA THR A 116 -3.53 12.02 0.63
C THR A 116 -3.84 10.70 1.35
N LEU A 117 -4.60 10.78 2.44
CA LEU A 117 -5.04 9.59 3.18
C LEU A 117 -5.87 8.64 2.29
N THR A 118 -6.74 9.18 1.44
CA THR A 118 -7.55 8.40 0.50
C THR A 118 -6.71 7.64 -0.52
N GLU A 119 -5.65 8.28 -1.03
CA GLU A 119 -4.71 7.67 -1.97
C GLU A 119 -3.90 6.55 -1.31
N ARG A 120 -3.40 6.76 -0.09
CA ARG A 120 -2.72 5.71 0.68
C ARG A 120 -3.63 4.52 0.96
N ARG A 121 -4.85 4.77 1.41
CA ARG A 121 -5.86 3.71 1.64
C ARG A 121 -6.15 2.89 0.39
N ALA A 122 -6.27 3.56 -0.76
CA ALA A 122 -6.48 2.90 -2.03
C ALA A 122 -5.28 2.02 -2.44
N LEU A 123 -4.06 2.53 -2.30
CA LEU A 123 -2.84 1.79 -2.59
C LEU A 123 -2.70 0.58 -1.66
N HIS A 124 -2.93 0.76 -0.37
CA HIS A 124 -2.92 -0.32 0.60
C HIS A 124 -3.91 -1.44 0.21
N SER A 125 -5.16 -1.07 -0.07
CA SER A 125 -6.18 -2.03 -0.53
C SER A 125 -5.79 -2.77 -1.81
N TYR A 126 -5.07 -2.10 -2.71
CA TYR A 126 -4.65 -2.67 -3.99
C TYR A 126 -3.45 -3.62 -3.84
N PHE A 127 -2.49 -3.28 -2.98
CA PHE A 127 -1.29 -4.09 -2.73
C PHE A 127 -1.49 -5.21 -1.70
N ALA A 128 -2.47 -5.09 -0.79
CA ALA A 128 -2.78 -6.10 0.22
C ALA A 128 -2.86 -7.54 -0.32
N PRO A 129 -3.59 -7.87 -1.41
CA PRO A 129 -3.61 -9.24 -1.92
C PRO A 129 -2.24 -9.74 -2.44
N MET A 130 -1.43 -8.86 -3.04
CA MET A 130 -0.06 -9.20 -3.49
C MET A 130 0.89 -9.35 -2.31
N SER A 131 0.69 -8.62 -1.22
CA SER A 131 1.54 -8.71 -0.03
C SER A 131 1.54 -10.12 0.58
N VAL A 132 0.43 -10.87 0.45
CA VAL A 132 0.33 -12.26 0.91
C VAL A 132 1.25 -13.18 0.10
N SER A 133 1.40 -12.95 -1.21
CA SER A 133 2.33 -13.71 -2.05
C SER A 133 3.79 -13.33 -1.74
N TRP A 134 4.05 -12.06 -1.40
CA TRP A 134 5.38 -11.59 -1.03
C TRP A 134 5.82 -12.10 0.35
N ASP A 135 4.95 -12.11 1.36
CA ASP A 135 5.29 -12.64 2.69
C ASP A 135 5.60 -14.14 2.64
N LYS A 136 4.82 -14.92 1.88
CA LYS A 136 5.08 -16.35 1.68
C LYS A 136 6.44 -16.64 1.04
N ASN A 137 6.88 -15.77 0.14
CA ASN A 137 8.10 -15.94 -0.65
C ASN A 137 9.26 -15.07 -0.14
N LYS A 138 9.17 -14.51 1.09
CA LYS A 138 10.18 -13.62 1.67
C LYS A 138 11.56 -14.23 1.86
N ALA A 139 11.70 -15.56 1.71
CA ALA A 139 13.00 -16.22 1.70
C ALA A 139 13.89 -15.75 0.53
N GLU A 140 13.29 -15.25 -0.56
CA GLU A 140 14.01 -14.63 -1.66
C GLU A 140 14.26 -13.14 -1.37
N LYS A 141 15.53 -12.71 -1.38
CA LYS A 141 15.94 -11.32 -1.11
C LYS A 141 15.20 -10.26 -1.94
N MET A 142 14.85 -10.58 -3.18
CA MET A 142 14.10 -9.65 -4.04
C MET A 142 12.66 -9.49 -3.56
N THR A 143 12.01 -10.58 -3.19
CA THR A 143 10.63 -10.58 -2.71
C THR A 143 10.53 -9.99 -1.30
N GLU A 144 11.54 -10.23 -0.46
CA GLU A 144 11.69 -9.56 0.85
C GLU A 144 11.66 -8.04 0.72
N ARG A 145 12.41 -7.46 -0.24
CA ARG A 145 12.42 -6.02 -0.47
C ARG A 145 11.05 -5.47 -0.86
N LYS A 146 10.27 -6.20 -1.67
CA LYS A 146 8.89 -5.80 -2.02
C LYS A 146 7.98 -5.81 -0.80
N TRP A 147 8.11 -6.84 0.04
CA TRP A 147 7.35 -6.95 1.27
C TRP A 147 7.71 -5.83 2.26
N VAL A 148 9.00 -5.55 2.46
CA VAL A 148 9.48 -4.43 3.30
C VAL A 148 9.00 -3.09 2.80
N TRP A 149 8.90 -2.88 1.48
CA TRP A 149 8.36 -1.64 0.92
C TRP A 149 6.84 -1.47 1.16
N PHE A 150 6.09 -2.57 1.21
CA PHE A 150 4.65 -2.54 1.43
C PHE A 150 4.29 -2.28 2.90
N ARG A 151 5.07 -2.85 3.82
CA ARG A 151 4.93 -2.71 5.27
C ARG A 151 5.23 -1.27 5.73
#